data_AF-A0A0W0S1Y5-F1
#
_entry.id   AF-A0A0W0S1Y5-F1
#
_cell.length_a   1.000
_cell.length_b   1.000
_cell.length_c   1.000
_cell.angle_alpha   90.00
_cell.angle_beta   90.00
_cell.angle_gamma   90.00
#
_symmetry.space_group_name_H-M   'P 1'
#
loop_
_entity.id
_entity.type
_entity.pdbx_description
1 polymer ?
#
loop_
_entity_poly.entity_id
_entity_poly.type
_entity_poly.pdbx_seq_one_letter_code
_entity_poly.pdbx_strand_id
1 'polypeptide(L)'
;MSAELRELYQEIIIDHNRNPRHHYEMKDATAQANGFNPLCGDKLTVYAKIEGDVIVELSFLGCGCAISQASASLMTDSIKGKTIEEAHEMFHRFHHMLTQNEESQLRYMDKLTVLAGVKAYPARVKCATLAWHTLEAALNKDSNVVKTE
;
A
#
# COMPACT_ATOMS: atom_id res chain seq x y z
N MET A 1 20.17 10.40 -6.88
CA MET A 1 18.91 10.50 -7.65
C MET A 1 18.93 11.80 -8.43
N SER A 2 18.69 11.79 -9.75
CA SER A 2 18.65 13.02 -10.56
C SER A 2 17.44 13.89 -10.19
N ALA A 3 17.46 15.18 -10.53
CA ALA A 3 16.33 16.08 -10.29
C ALA A 3 15.08 15.65 -11.07
N GLU A 4 15.25 15.27 -12.33
CA GLU A 4 14.19 14.78 -13.22
C GLU A 4 13.48 13.53 -12.66
N LEU A 5 14.24 12.60 -12.06
CA LEU A 5 13.66 11.40 -11.46
C LEU A 5 12.84 11.70 -10.20
N ARG A 6 13.23 12.75 -9.44
CA ARG A 6 12.44 13.22 -8.27
C ARG A 6 11.11 13.82 -8.69
N GLU A 7 11.11 14.64 -9.75
CA GLU A 7 9.91 15.26 -10.28
C GLU A 7 8.93 14.20 -10.78
N LEU A 8 9.40 13.22 -11.56
CA LEU A 8 8.58 12.10 -12.01
C LEU A 8 7.93 11.32 -10.85
N TYR A 9 8.68 11.02 -9.79
CA TYR A 9 8.14 10.30 -8.63
C TYR A 9 7.10 11.12 -7.87
N GLN A 10 7.30 12.44 -7.77
CA GLN A 10 6.33 13.33 -7.18
C GLN A 10 5.04 13.38 -8.00
N GLU A 11 5.13 13.42 -9.32
CA GLU A 11 3.97 13.37 -10.22
C GLU A 11 3.17 12.08 -10.05
N ILE A 12 3.84 10.93 -9.93
CA ILE A 12 3.18 9.64 -9.70
C ILE A 12 2.41 9.65 -8.37
N ILE A 13 3.00 10.15 -7.28
CA ILE A 13 2.29 10.27 -6.00
C ILE A 13 1.08 11.19 -6.12
N ILE A 14 1.23 12.33 -6.82
CA ILE A 14 0.13 13.28 -7.02
C ILE A 14 -1.00 12.65 -7.83
N ASP A 15 -0.68 11.94 -8.90
CA ASP A 15 -1.67 11.27 -9.75
C ASP A 15 -2.41 10.16 -8.99
N HIS A 16 -1.69 9.29 -8.27
CA HIS A 16 -2.32 8.24 -7.48
C HIS A 16 -3.12 8.76 -6.27
N ASN A 17 -2.83 9.98 -5.79
CA ASN A 17 -3.66 10.65 -4.80
C ASN A 17 -4.91 11.30 -5.41
N ARG A 18 -4.80 11.94 -6.58
CA ARG A 18 -5.94 12.62 -7.24
C ARG A 18 -6.88 11.64 -7.94
N ASN A 19 -6.32 10.61 -8.56
CA ASN A 19 -6.99 9.59 -9.35
C ASN A 19 -6.61 8.20 -8.82
N PRO A 20 -7.00 7.83 -7.60
CA PRO A 20 -6.64 6.54 -7.04
C PRO A 20 -7.25 5.38 -7.85
N ARG A 21 -6.43 4.37 -8.14
CA ARG A 21 -6.82 3.13 -8.82
C ARG A 21 -7.51 2.20 -7.83
N HIS A 22 -8.52 1.50 -8.32
CA HIS A 22 -9.31 0.55 -7.53
C HIS A 22 -9.92 1.16 -6.26
N HIS A 23 -10.38 2.41 -6.35
CA HIS A 23 -10.98 3.14 -5.22
C HIS A 23 -12.50 2.98 -5.21
N TYR A 24 -13.00 1.89 -4.63
CA TYR A 24 -14.42 1.58 -4.46
C TYR A 24 -14.63 0.50 -3.40
N GLU A 25 -15.84 0.44 -2.85
CA GLU A 25 -16.29 -0.68 -2.03
C GLU A 25 -16.60 -1.89 -2.93
N MET A 26 -15.96 -3.03 -2.65
CA MET A 26 -16.18 -4.29 -3.36
C MET A 26 -17.19 -5.14 -2.59
N LYS A 27 -18.38 -5.34 -3.17
CA LYS A 27 -19.49 -6.03 -2.50
C LYS A 27 -19.32 -7.55 -2.41
N ASP A 28 -18.58 -8.13 -3.34
CA ASP A 28 -18.32 -9.57 -3.46
C ASP A 28 -16.89 -9.94 -3.02
N ALA A 29 -16.28 -9.11 -2.17
CA ALA A 29 -14.96 -9.38 -1.61
C ALA A 29 -14.98 -10.67 -0.78
N THR A 30 -13.98 -11.51 -0.97
CA THR A 30 -13.80 -12.75 -0.18
C THR A 30 -13.08 -12.50 1.14
N ALA A 31 -12.32 -11.40 1.21
CA ALA A 31 -11.61 -10.96 2.38
C ALA A 31 -11.60 -9.42 2.43
N GLN A 32 -11.65 -8.88 3.64
CA GLN A 32 -11.52 -7.44 3.87
C GLN A 32 -10.97 -7.16 5.26
N ALA A 33 -10.32 -6.00 5.42
CA ALA A 33 -9.89 -5.50 6.72
C ALA A 33 -9.92 -3.98 6.76
N ASN A 34 -9.99 -3.43 7.98
CA ASN A 34 -9.99 -1.99 8.24
C ASN A 34 -8.65 -1.56 8.84
N GLY A 35 -8.12 -0.45 8.35
CA GLY A 35 -6.90 0.17 8.82
C GLY A 35 -7.15 1.57 9.37
N PHE A 36 -6.48 1.90 10.47
CA PHE A 36 -6.45 3.24 11.04
C PHE A 36 -5.05 3.66 11.47
N ASN A 37 -4.60 4.81 10.98
CA ASN A 37 -3.37 5.47 11.41
C ASN A 37 -3.71 6.74 12.20
N PRO A 38 -3.68 6.71 13.56
CA PRO A 38 -4.07 7.85 14.38
C PRO A 38 -3.15 9.06 14.25
N LEU A 39 -1.90 8.87 13.80
CA LEU A 39 -0.92 9.95 13.68
C LEU A 39 -1.28 10.95 12.56
N CYS A 40 -1.69 10.42 11.40
CA CYS A 40 -2.14 11.21 10.23
C CYS A 40 -3.68 11.33 10.18
N GLY A 41 -4.40 10.53 10.97
CA GLY A 41 -5.87 10.40 10.88
C GLY A 41 -6.34 9.55 9.68
N ASP A 42 -5.44 8.83 9.00
CA ASP A 42 -5.78 8.03 7.82
C ASP A 42 -6.65 6.84 8.19
N LYS A 43 -7.70 6.58 7.42
CA LYS A 43 -8.63 5.47 7.57
C LYS A 43 -8.89 4.85 6.21
N LEU A 44 -8.77 3.53 6.10
CA LEU A 44 -9.12 2.82 4.87
C LEU A 44 -9.61 1.41 5.16
N THR A 45 -10.39 0.89 4.24
CA THR A 45 -10.77 -0.53 4.15
C THR A 45 -10.13 -1.09 2.88
N VAL A 46 -9.44 -2.23 2.99
CA VAL A 46 -8.96 -2.98 1.83
C VAL A 46 -9.86 -4.17 1.61
N TYR A 47 -10.24 -4.38 0.36
CA TYR A 47 -11.06 -5.49 -0.09
C TYR A 47 -10.24 -6.34 -1.07
N ALA A 48 -10.29 -7.66 -0.90
CA ALA A 48 -9.65 -8.63 -1.77
C ALA A 48 -10.65 -9.69 -2.21
N LYS A 49 -10.67 -9.97 -3.51
CA LYS A 49 -11.32 -11.15 -4.08
C LYS A 49 -10.25 -12.17 -4.43
N ILE A 50 -10.38 -13.35 -3.84
CA ILE A 50 -9.39 -14.41 -3.89
C ILE A 50 -10.05 -15.64 -4.50
N GLU A 51 -9.42 -16.19 -5.54
CA GLU A 51 -9.84 -17.44 -6.18
C GLU A 51 -8.69 -18.45 -6.06
N GLY A 52 -8.87 -19.47 -5.22
CA GLY A 52 -7.79 -20.37 -4.84
C GLY A 52 -6.73 -19.63 -4.01
N ASP A 53 -5.52 -19.52 -4.54
CA ASP A 53 -4.37 -18.80 -3.96
C ASP A 53 -4.07 -17.48 -4.68
N VAL A 54 -4.88 -17.08 -5.66
CA VAL A 54 -4.67 -15.88 -6.49
C VAL A 54 -5.60 -14.75 -6.09
N ILE A 55 -5.03 -13.56 -5.96
CA ILE A 55 -5.75 -12.31 -5.71
C ILE A 55 -6.21 -11.76 -7.06
N VAL A 56 -7.44 -12.10 -7.47
CA VAL A 56 -7.98 -11.72 -8.78
C VAL A 56 -8.40 -10.25 -8.84
N GLU A 57 -8.77 -9.67 -7.69
CA GLU A 57 -9.18 -8.28 -7.59
C GLU A 57 -8.84 -7.70 -6.22
N LEU A 58 -8.43 -6.43 -6.22
CA LEU A 58 -8.23 -5.63 -5.02
C LEU A 58 -8.93 -4.29 -5.20
N SER A 59 -9.54 -3.80 -4.14
CA SER A 59 -9.99 -2.42 -4.07
C SER A 59 -9.75 -1.85 -2.67
N PHE A 60 -9.85 -0.54 -2.55
CA PHE A 60 -9.85 0.11 -1.25
C PHE A 60 -10.86 1.25 -1.22
N LEU A 61 -11.31 1.59 -0.02
CA LEU A 61 -12.13 2.78 0.22
C LEU A 61 -11.66 3.46 1.49
N GLY A 62 -11.55 4.79 1.49
CA GLY A 62 -11.20 5.50 2.70
C GLY A 62 -10.71 6.92 2.47
N CYS A 63 -10.31 7.57 3.55
CA CYS A 63 -9.75 8.92 3.53
C CYS A 63 -8.41 8.95 4.24
N GLY A 64 -7.47 9.72 3.71
CA GLY A 64 -6.14 9.86 4.29
C GLY A 64 -5.34 10.92 3.58
N CYS A 65 -4.13 11.15 4.07
CA CYS A 65 -3.18 12.04 3.43
C CYS A 65 -2.74 11.51 2.06
N ALA A 66 -2.11 12.37 1.26
CA ALA A 66 -1.70 12.02 -0.11
C ALA A 66 -0.80 10.78 -0.20
N ILE A 67 0.06 10.57 0.79
CA ILE A 67 0.94 9.38 0.84
C ILE A 67 0.12 8.10 1.09
N SER A 68 -0.88 8.16 1.97
CA SER A 68 -1.72 7.01 2.29
C SER A 68 -2.59 6.60 1.08
N GLN A 69 -3.21 7.59 0.43
CA GLN A 69 -4.01 7.38 -0.79
C GLN A 69 -3.16 6.85 -1.95
N ALA A 70 -2.00 7.47 -2.19
CA ALA A 70 -1.09 7.01 -3.24
C ALA A 70 -0.56 5.60 -2.97
N SER A 71 -0.20 5.28 -1.72
CA SER A 71 0.27 3.95 -1.34
C SER A 71 -0.81 2.89 -1.53
N ALA A 72 -2.04 3.13 -1.07
CA ALA A 72 -3.16 2.21 -1.28
C ALA A 72 -3.42 1.97 -2.77
N SER A 73 -3.42 3.04 -3.57
CA SER A 73 -3.62 2.92 -5.01
C SER A 73 -2.49 2.16 -5.73
N LEU A 74 -1.23 2.40 -5.37
CA LEU A 74 -0.10 1.70 -5.98
C LEU A 74 -0.06 0.23 -5.56
N MET A 75 -0.42 -0.05 -4.30
CA MET A 75 -0.53 -1.41 -3.76
C MET A 75 -1.56 -2.23 -4.53
N THR A 76 -2.78 -1.73 -4.71
CA THR A 76 -3.84 -2.48 -5.43
C THR A 76 -3.45 -2.78 -6.88
N ASP A 77 -2.82 -1.83 -7.56
CA ASP A 77 -2.32 -2.01 -8.93
C ASP A 77 -1.15 -3.00 -9.03
N SER A 78 -0.30 -3.06 -8.00
CA SER A 78 0.90 -3.91 -8.00
C SER A 78 0.63 -5.35 -7.57
N ILE A 79 -0.42 -5.60 -6.77
CA ILE A 79 -0.73 -6.93 -6.21
C ILE A 79 -1.80 -7.68 -7.01
N LYS A 80 -2.65 -6.99 -7.76
CA LYS A 80 -3.67 -7.65 -8.59
C LYS A 80 -3.05 -8.70 -9.51
N GLY A 81 -3.60 -9.91 -9.48
CA GLY A 81 -3.15 -11.07 -10.27
C GLY A 81 -2.00 -11.87 -9.63
N LYS A 82 -1.53 -11.48 -8.44
CA LYS A 82 -0.48 -12.21 -7.70
C LYS A 82 -1.07 -13.26 -6.76
N THR A 83 -0.23 -14.21 -6.36
CA THR A 83 -0.58 -15.14 -5.29
C THR A 83 -0.54 -14.47 -3.92
N ILE A 84 -1.19 -15.09 -2.93
CA ILE A 84 -1.12 -14.67 -1.52
C ILE A 84 0.34 -14.63 -1.03
N GLU A 85 1.14 -15.64 -1.39
CA GLU A 85 2.56 -15.71 -1.02
C GLU A 85 3.37 -14.54 -1.60
N GLU A 86 3.15 -14.23 -2.89
CA GLU A 86 3.80 -13.09 -3.54
C GLU A 86 3.38 -11.76 -2.89
N ALA A 87 2.12 -11.64 -2.44
CA ALA A 87 1.64 -10.45 -1.75
C ALA A 87 2.36 -10.27 -0.39
N HIS A 88 2.53 -11.35 0.38
CA HIS A 88 3.31 -11.33 1.63
C HIS A 88 4.77 -10.94 1.38
N GLU A 89 5.42 -11.52 0.36
CA GLU A 89 6.78 -11.13 0.00
C GLU A 89 6.88 -9.64 -0.35
N MET A 90 5.93 -9.13 -1.12
CA MET A 90 5.89 -7.71 -1.49
C MET A 90 5.67 -6.80 -0.29
N PHE A 91 4.81 -7.20 0.66
CA PHE A 91 4.65 -6.51 1.94
C PHE A 91 5.99 -6.41 2.68
N HIS A 92 6.70 -7.53 2.84
CA HIS A 92 7.98 -7.56 3.54
C HIS A 92 9.03 -6.69 2.85
N ARG A 93 9.12 -6.75 1.52
CA ARG A 93 10.04 -5.90 0.73
C ARG A 93 9.70 -4.42 0.87
N PHE A 94 8.43 -4.06 0.76
CA PHE A 94 7.97 -2.67 0.91
C PHE A 94 8.23 -2.13 2.31
N HIS A 95 7.88 -2.91 3.33
CA HIS A 95 8.10 -2.53 4.72
C HIS A 95 9.59 -2.41 5.04
N HIS A 96 10.42 -3.34 4.56
CA HIS A 96 11.87 -3.27 4.70
C HIS A 96 12.45 -2.03 4.02
N MET A 97 12.02 -1.72 2.79
CA MET A 97 12.45 -0.53 2.05
C MET A 97 12.23 0.77 2.85
N LEU A 98 11.13 0.85 3.60
CA LEU A 98 10.76 2.05 4.36
C LEU A 98 11.35 2.11 5.78
N THR A 99 11.74 0.97 6.35
CA THR A 99 12.18 0.87 7.76
C THR A 99 13.67 0.58 7.93
N GLN A 100 14.33 -0.02 6.94
CA GLN A 100 15.72 -0.48 7.03
C GLN A 100 16.66 0.38 6.20
N ASN A 101 17.93 0.42 6.59
CA ASN A 101 18.96 1.29 6.00
C ASN A 101 19.71 0.72 4.79
N GLU A 102 19.18 -0.31 4.13
CA GLU A 102 19.86 -1.01 3.04
C GLU A 102 19.42 -0.52 1.65
N GLU A 103 20.37 0.01 0.86
CA GLU A 103 20.13 0.56 -0.48
C GLU A 103 19.95 -0.52 -1.58
N SER A 104 20.28 -1.80 -1.29
CA SER A 104 20.39 -2.88 -2.27
C SER A 104 19.05 -3.35 -2.86
N GLN A 105 17.92 -3.03 -2.21
CA GLN A 105 16.58 -3.54 -2.57
C GLN A 105 15.78 -2.62 -3.50
N LEU A 106 16.25 -1.40 -3.77
CA LEU A 106 15.52 -0.38 -4.55
C LEU A 106 15.29 -0.75 -6.03
N ARG A 107 16.06 -1.69 -6.57
CA ARG A 107 16.04 -2.05 -8.00
C ARG A 107 14.90 -2.97 -8.43
N TYR A 108 14.12 -3.53 -7.52
CA TYR A 108 13.15 -4.59 -7.83
C TYR A 108 11.69 -4.20 -7.55
N MET A 109 11.41 -2.92 -7.28
CA MET A 109 10.10 -2.44 -6.86
C MET A 109 9.56 -1.33 -7.78
N ASP A 110 9.94 -1.31 -9.07
CA ASP A 110 9.69 -0.27 -10.09
C ASP A 110 8.65 0.81 -9.73
N LYS A 111 7.36 0.45 -9.61
CA LYS A 111 6.27 1.40 -9.30
C LYS A 111 6.22 1.87 -7.84
N LEU A 112 6.65 1.04 -6.90
CA LEU A 112 6.63 1.31 -5.46
C LEU A 112 7.87 2.07 -4.98
N THR A 113 8.96 2.06 -5.76
CA THR A 113 10.17 2.84 -5.49
C THR A 113 9.89 4.34 -5.38
N VAL A 114 8.79 4.83 -5.96
CA VAL A 114 8.33 6.22 -5.81
C VAL A 114 8.10 6.62 -4.36
N LEU A 115 7.75 5.66 -3.49
CA LEU A 115 7.54 5.87 -2.06
C LEU A 115 8.82 5.72 -1.23
N ALA A 116 9.96 5.32 -1.82
CA ALA A 116 11.21 5.14 -1.08
C ALA A 116 11.67 6.43 -0.37
N GLY A 117 11.35 7.60 -0.93
CA GLY A 117 11.64 8.90 -0.31
C GLY A 117 10.93 9.14 1.03
N VAL A 118 9.83 8.42 1.31
CA VAL A 118 9.10 8.53 2.58
C VAL A 118 9.95 8.10 3.77
N LYS A 119 10.95 7.22 3.56
CA LYS A 119 11.90 6.80 4.59
C LYS A 119 12.65 7.98 5.25
N ALA A 120 12.88 9.07 4.52
CA ALA A 120 13.50 10.28 5.07
C ALA A 120 12.59 11.03 6.07
N TYR A 121 11.31 10.64 6.17
CA TYR A 121 10.29 11.25 7.02
C TYR A 121 9.62 10.19 7.91
N PRO A 122 10.24 9.80 9.04
CA PRO A 122 9.74 8.72 9.90
C PRO A 122 8.26 8.86 10.30
N ALA A 123 7.79 10.09 10.55
CA ALA A 123 6.39 10.38 10.87
C ALA A 123 5.41 10.03 9.74
N ARG A 124 5.87 9.87 8.49
CA ARG A 124 5.06 9.56 7.31
C ARG A 124 5.15 8.10 6.87
N VAL A 125 6.08 7.32 7.42
CA VAL A 125 6.23 5.88 7.12
C VAL A 125 4.93 5.14 7.42
N LYS A 126 4.30 5.42 8.55
CA LYS A 126 3.00 4.83 8.93
C LYS A 126 1.89 5.14 7.94
N CYS A 127 1.90 6.34 7.37
CA CYS A 127 0.92 6.75 6.37
C CYS A 127 1.15 5.97 5.06
N ALA A 128 2.40 5.61 4.71
CA ALA A 128 2.73 4.77 3.55
C ALA A 128 2.46 3.27 3.79
N THR A 129 2.65 2.74 5.00
CA THR A 129 2.49 1.30 5.28
C THR A 129 1.07 0.88 5.67
N LEU A 130 0.17 1.82 5.97
CA LEU A 130 -1.18 1.50 6.45
C LEU A 130 -1.94 0.53 5.53
N ALA A 131 -2.01 0.82 4.23
CA ALA A 131 -2.73 -0.02 3.27
C ALA A 131 -2.16 -1.45 3.21
N TRP A 132 -0.84 -1.56 3.30
CA TRP A 132 -0.08 -2.81 3.27
C TRP A 132 -0.36 -3.67 4.49
N HIS A 133 -0.31 -3.11 5.70
CA HIS A 133 -0.71 -3.84 6.90
C HIS A 133 -2.20 -4.23 6.89
N THR A 134 -3.05 -3.40 6.28
CA THR A 134 -4.48 -3.69 6.15
C THR A 134 -4.71 -4.86 5.19
N LEU A 135 -3.97 -4.92 4.08
CA LEU A 135 -4.02 -6.08 3.19
C LEU A 135 -3.53 -7.36 3.88
N GLU A 136 -2.41 -7.30 4.61
CA GLU A 136 -1.91 -8.45 5.40
C GLU A 136 -2.99 -9.00 6.34
N ALA A 137 -3.71 -8.12 7.05
CA ALA A 137 -4.80 -8.53 7.94
C ALA A 137 -5.96 -9.16 7.17
N ALA A 138 -6.32 -8.61 6.00
CA ALA A 138 -7.36 -9.17 5.16
C ALA A 138 -6.99 -10.59 4.68
N LEU A 139 -5.75 -10.79 4.21
CA LEU A 139 -5.25 -12.09 3.74
C LEU A 139 -5.17 -13.12 4.89
N ASN A 140 -4.79 -12.68 6.09
CA ASN A 140 -4.73 -13.52 7.29
C ASN A 140 -6.09 -13.71 7.99
N LYS A 141 -7.18 -13.14 7.44
CA LYS A 141 -8.54 -13.15 8.02
C LYS A 141 -8.61 -12.62 9.45
N ASP A 142 -7.77 -11.64 9.78
CA ASP A 142 -7.86 -10.94 11.06
C ASP A 142 -9.03 -9.95 11.02
N SER A 143 -9.98 -10.12 11.94
CA SER A 143 -11.17 -9.28 12.05
C SER A 143 -10.93 -7.96 12.80
N ASN A 144 -9.75 -7.77 13.40
CA ASN A 144 -9.46 -6.57 14.16
C ASN A 144 -9.09 -5.40 13.24
N VAL A 145 -9.36 -4.18 13.71
CA VAL A 145 -8.89 -2.98 13.03
C VAL A 145 -7.37 -2.91 13.17
N VAL A 146 -6.68 -2.93 12.03
CA VAL A 146 -5.24 -2.75 11.96
C VAL A 146 -4.90 -1.34 12.38
N LYS A 147 -3.97 -1.23 13.35
CA LYS A 147 -3.44 0.05 13.78
C LYS A 147 -1.94 0.11 13.55
N THR A 148 -1.48 1.18 12.93
CA THR A 148 -0.05 1.50 12.84
C THR A 148 0.38 2.28 14.09
N GLU A 149 0.35 1.64 15.27
CA GLU A 149 0.85 2.20 16.54
C GLU A 149 2.38 2.06 16.68
#